data_AF-A0A6N3EGU5-F1
#
_entry.id   AF-A0A6N3EGU5-F1
#
_cell.length_a   1.000
_cell.length_b   1.000
_cell.length_c   1.000
_cell.angle_alpha   90.00
_cell.angle_beta   90.00
_cell.angle_gamma   90.00
#
_symmetry.space_group_name_H-M   'P 1'
#
loop_
_entity.id
_entity.type
_entity.pdbx_description
1 polymer ?
#
loop_
_entity_poly.entity_id
_entity_poly.type
_entity_poly.pdbx_seq_one_letter_code
_entity_poly.pdbx_strand_id
1 'polypeptide(L)'
;MNITELTPEVARESGSILIIVAARLVRREFFTPLHNLCETGKRVVSTRELRIAVEQVEEYMNREALKIVDGHDRLTKKLKESEERIAKLELRHRQRDRDDFIRGITHPASMYTADEAMEAIAEYDRTH
;
A
#
# COMPACT_ATOMS: atom_id res chain seq x y z
N MET A 1 21.75 11.96 9.67
CA MET A 1 20.98 11.65 8.45
C MET A 1 21.09 12.84 7.53
N ASN A 2 21.86 12.73 6.45
CA ASN A 2 21.84 13.73 5.37
C ASN A 2 20.43 13.70 4.79
N ILE A 3 19.68 14.79 4.94
CA ILE A 3 18.42 14.96 4.24
C ILE A 3 18.83 15.20 2.79
N THR A 4 18.97 14.12 2.03
CA THR A 4 18.95 14.19 0.56
C THR A 4 17.75 15.06 0.19
N GLU A 5 17.97 16.11 -0.61
CA GLU A 5 16.91 17.01 -1.03
C GLU A 5 15.74 16.16 -1.56
N LEU A 6 14.61 16.21 -0.84
CA LEU A 6 13.38 15.52 -1.20
C LEU A 6 12.74 16.24 -2.40
N THR A 7 13.40 16.14 -3.55
CA THR A 7 12.94 16.73 -4.80
C THR A 7 11.82 15.87 -5.40
N PRO A 8 10.91 16.47 -6.19
CA PRO A 8 9.83 15.75 -6.85
C PRO A 8 10.32 14.59 -7.74
N GLU A 9 11.45 14.80 -8.42
CA GLU A 9 12.08 13.84 -9.31
C GLU A 9 12.58 12.62 -8.53
N VAL A 10 13.36 12.84 -7.46
CA VAL A 10 13.87 11.77 -6.59
C VAL A 10 12.73 11.00 -5.92
N ALA A 11 11.68 11.71 -5.49
CA ALA A 11 10.53 11.08 -4.90
C ALA A 11 9.75 10.23 -5.90
N ARG A 12 9.58 10.70 -7.15
CA ARG A 12 8.89 9.98 -8.22
C ARG A 12 9.69 8.76 -8.69
N GLU A 13 11.00 8.91 -8.84
CA GLU A 13 11.93 7.82 -9.18
C GLU A 13 11.98 6.74 -8.10
N SER A 14 11.79 7.11 -6.82
CA SER A 14 11.81 6.13 -5.72
C SER A 14 10.63 5.15 -5.75
N GLY A 15 9.51 5.51 -6.40
CA GLY A 15 8.25 4.75 -6.34
C GLY A 15 7.64 4.63 -4.93
N SER A 16 8.30 5.16 -3.91
CA SER A 16 7.89 5.05 -2.52
C SER A 16 6.87 6.12 -2.20
N ILE A 17 5.63 5.68 -1.93
CA ILE A 17 4.54 6.56 -1.49
C ILE A 17 4.96 7.42 -0.29
N LEU A 18 5.72 6.87 0.66
CA LEU A 18 6.18 7.60 1.83
C LEU A 18 7.12 8.75 1.46
N ILE A 19 8.06 8.53 0.53
CA ILE A 19 8.99 9.56 0.07
C ILE A 19 8.24 10.63 -0.74
N ILE A 20 7.29 10.22 -1.58
CA ILE A 20 6.41 11.12 -2.34
C ILE A 20 5.59 12.01 -1.40
N VAL A 21 4.97 11.44 -0.38
CA VAL A 21 4.19 12.20 0.61
C VAL A 21 5.09 13.14 1.41
N ALA A 22 6.25 12.68 1.88
CA ALA A 22 7.22 13.52 2.60
C ALA A 22 7.68 14.72 1.76
N ALA A 23 8.01 14.52 0.47
CA ALA A 23 8.40 15.59 -0.45
C ALA A 23 7.29 16.64 -0.66
N ARG A 24 6.01 16.22 -0.63
CA ARG A 24 4.86 17.15 -0.75
C ARG A 24 4.60 17.91 0.55
N LEU A 25 4.80 17.27 1.70
CA LEU A 25 4.70 17.91 3.02
C LEU A 25 5.79 18.98 3.20
N VAL A 26 7.04 18.68 2.84
CA VAL A 26 8.17 19.63 2.91
C VAL A 26 7.91 20.86 2.03
N ARG A 27 7.33 20.67 0.85
CA ARG A 27 6.95 21.76 -0.08
C ARG A 27 5.66 22.48 0.30
N ARG A 28 5.03 22.09 1.42
CA ARG A 28 3.79 22.69 1.94
C ARG A 28 2.64 22.69 0.92
N GLU A 29 2.63 21.78 -0.06
CA GLU A 29 1.62 21.78 -1.12
C GLU A 29 0.20 21.70 -0.55
N PHE A 30 0.01 20.90 0.51
CA PHE A 30 -1.25 20.76 1.24
C PHE A 30 -1.60 21.96 2.13
N PHE A 31 -0.63 22.82 2.44
CA PHE A 31 -0.76 23.97 3.32
C PHE A 31 -0.79 25.30 2.57
N THR A 32 -0.63 25.29 1.24
CA THR A 32 -0.75 26.49 0.39
C THR A 32 -2.04 27.29 0.66
N PRO A 33 -3.23 26.66 0.81
CA PRO A 33 -4.45 27.40 1.14
C PRO A 33 -4.37 28.12 2.50
N LEU A 34 -3.79 27.48 3.52
CA LEU A 34 -3.57 28.08 4.84
C LEU A 34 -2.55 29.22 4.78
N HIS A 35 -1.49 29.06 3.97
CA HIS A 35 -0.51 30.12 3.76
C HIS A 35 -1.15 31.35 3.10
N ASN A 36 -1.96 31.13 2.07
CA ASN A 36 -2.70 32.20 1.40
C ASN A 36 -3.70 32.88 2.35
N LEU A 37 -4.33 32.12 3.25
CA LEU A 37 -5.20 32.67 4.29
C LEU A 37 -4.43 33.57 5.25
N CYS A 38 -3.24 33.17 5.69
CA CYS A 38 -2.37 34.00 6.54
C CYS A 38 -1.97 35.30 5.84
N GLU A 39 -1.63 35.27 4.55
CA GLU A 39 -1.31 36.48 3.78
C GLU A 39 -2.54 37.38 3.57
N THR A 40 -3.71 36.77 3.37
CA THR A 40 -4.99 37.49 3.25
C THR A 40 -5.34 38.20 4.57
N GLY A 41 -5.15 37.51 5.70
CA GLY A 41 -5.35 38.05 7.06
C GLY A 41 -4.52 39.30 7.36
N LYS A 42 -3.38 39.49 6.70
CA LYS A 42 -2.55 40.70 6.83
C LYS A 42 -3.11 41.92 6.07
N ARG A 43 -4.06 41.72 5.15
CA ARG A 43 -4.53 42.75 4.20
C ARG A 43 -6.02 43.06 4.29
N VAL A 44 -6.82 42.16 4.86
CA VAL A 44 -8.27 42.35 5.03
C VAL A 44 -8.58 43.49 5.98
N VAL A 45 -9.59 44.28 5.63
CA VAL A 45 -9.99 45.50 6.37
C VAL A 45 -11.24 45.26 7.21
N SER A 46 -11.89 44.10 7.04
CA SER A 46 -13.10 43.73 7.77
C SER A 46 -13.12 42.27 8.23
N THR A 47 -13.78 42.03 9.36
CA THR A 47 -14.02 40.70 9.91
C THR A 47 -14.86 39.83 8.97
N ARG A 48 -15.72 40.45 8.15
CA ARG A 48 -16.56 39.73 7.18
C ARG A 48 -15.75 39.13 6.05
N GLU A 49 -14.81 39.89 5.47
CA GLU A 49 -13.92 39.40 4.42
C GLU A 49 -13.01 38.28 4.93
N LEU A 50 -12.48 38.44 6.16
CA LEU A 50 -11.71 37.39 6.81
C LEU A 50 -12.52 36.11 6.99
N ARG A 51 -13.77 36.23 7.47
CA ARG A 51 -14.67 35.08 7.64
C ARG A 51 -14.90 34.33 6.34
N ILE A 52 -15.19 35.04 5.25
CA ILE A 52 -15.41 34.42 3.92
C ILE A 52 -14.14 33.68 3.45
N ALA A 53 -12.96 34.29 3.62
CA ALA A 53 -11.70 33.65 3.25
C ALA A 53 -11.42 32.37 4.07
N VAL A 54 -11.74 32.39 5.37
CA VAL A 54 -11.65 31.21 6.25
C VAL A 54 -12.59 30.11 5.78
N GLU A 55 -13.88 30.43 5.56
CA GLU A 55 -14.89 29.47 5.09
C GLU A 55 -14.48 28.81 3.76
N GLN A 56 -13.94 29.58 2.81
CA GLN A 56 -13.46 29.04 1.54
C GLN A 56 -12.27 28.08 1.68
N VAL A 57 -11.32 28.40 2.57
CA VAL A 57 -10.16 27.55 2.83
C VAL A 57 -10.58 26.27 3.57
N GLU A 58 -11.51 26.39 4.52
CA GLU A 58 -12.11 25.24 5.20
C GLU A 58 -12.80 24.29 4.21
N GLU A 59 -13.66 24.82 3.33
CA GLU A 59 -14.33 24.02 2.29
C GLU A 59 -13.33 23.32 1.36
N TYR A 60 -12.26 24.02 0.96
CA TYR A 60 -11.20 23.43 0.14
C TYR A 60 -10.50 22.29 0.88
N MET A 61 -10.09 22.51 2.12
CA MET A 61 -9.39 21.50 2.92
C MET A 61 -10.26 20.28 3.19
N ASN A 62 -11.54 20.49 3.51
CA ASN A 62 -12.50 19.40 3.70
C ASN A 62 -12.67 18.57 2.41
N ARG A 63 -12.75 19.22 1.24
CA ARG A 63 -12.81 18.53 -0.04
C ARG A 63 -11.57 17.68 -0.31
N GLU A 64 -10.37 18.21 -0.06
CA GLU A 64 -9.13 17.46 -0.25
C GLU A 64 -8.98 16.32 0.77
N ALA A 65 -9.36 16.53 2.02
CA ALA A 65 -9.38 15.48 3.04
C ALA A 65 -10.31 14.32 2.64
N LEU A 66 -11.50 14.61 2.13
CA LEU A 66 -12.44 13.59 1.65
C LEU A 66 -11.87 12.77 0.49
N LYS A 67 -11.16 13.41 -0.46
CA LYS A 67 -10.48 12.70 -1.55
C LYS A 67 -9.38 11.78 -1.04
N ILE A 68 -8.64 12.20 -0.01
CA ILE A 68 -7.59 11.39 0.61
C ILE A 68 -8.21 10.17 1.28
N VAL A 69 -9.30 10.34 2.04
CA VAL A 69 -10.01 9.23 2.69
C VAL A 69 -10.57 8.24 1.67
N ASP A 70 -11.28 8.71 0.64
CA ASP A 70 -11.78 7.84 -0.45
C ASP A 70 -10.64 7.11 -1.19
N GLY A 71 -9.53 7.82 -1.45
CA GLY A 71 -8.33 7.22 -2.02
C GLY A 71 -7.73 6.12 -1.13
N HIS A 72 -7.62 6.38 0.17
CA HIS A 72 -7.14 5.42 1.15
C HIS A 72 -8.02 4.17 1.24
N ASP A 73 -9.35 4.34 1.28
CA ASP A 73 -10.30 3.23 1.38
C ASP A 73 -10.23 2.32 0.14
N ARG A 74 -10.11 2.93 -1.05
CA ARG A 74 -9.90 2.19 -2.30
C ARG A 74 -8.59 1.41 -2.31
N LEU A 75 -7.50 2.02 -1.83
CA LEU A 75 -6.20 1.35 -1.76
C LEU A 75 -6.21 0.21 -0.73
N THR A 76 -6.84 0.42 0.43
CA THR A 76 -6.99 -0.60 1.47
C THR A 76 -7.78 -1.80 0.95
N LYS A 77 -8.87 -1.56 0.22
CA LYS A 77 -9.65 -2.62 -0.43
C LYS A 77 -8.81 -3.41 -1.44
N LYS A 78 -8.07 -2.73 -2.32
CA LYS A 78 -7.19 -3.38 -3.30
C LYS A 78 -6.08 -4.19 -2.64
N LEU A 79 -5.51 -3.68 -1.55
CA LEU A 79 -4.49 -4.39 -0.79
C LEU A 79 -5.06 -5.71 -0.25
N LYS A 80 -6.21 -5.66 0.42
CA LYS A 80 -6.87 -6.86 0.93
C LYS A 80 -7.18 -7.89 -0.16
N GLU A 81 -7.75 -7.44 -1.29
CA GLU A 81 -8.03 -8.32 -2.44
C GLU A 81 -6.75 -8.96 -3.01
N SER A 82 -5.64 -8.21 -3.03
CA SER A 82 -4.34 -8.71 -3.47
C SER A 82 -3.76 -9.72 -2.49
N GLU A 83 -3.82 -9.46 -1.19
CA GLU A 83 -3.39 -10.37 -0.12
C GLU A 83 -4.17 -11.69 -0.16
N GLU A 84 -5.50 -11.62 -0.30
CA GLU A 84 -6.36 -12.81 -0.46
C GLU A 84 -5.99 -13.61 -1.73
N ARG A 85 -5.71 -12.91 -2.84
CA ARG A 85 -5.28 -13.56 -4.09
C ARG A 85 -3.92 -14.23 -3.94
N ILE A 86 -2.97 -13.60 -3.26
CA ILE A 86 -1.65 -14.17 -2.96
C ILE A 86 -1.81 -15.42 -2.11
N ALA A 87 -2.54 -15.35 -0.99
CA ALA A 87 -2.79 -16.50 -0.12
C ALA A 87 -3.41 -17.68 -0.89
N LYS A 88 -4.38 -17.41 -1.78
CA LYS A 88 -4.98 -18.45 -2.64
C LYS A 88 -4.01 -19.03 -3.66
N LEU A 89 -3.08 -18.23 -4.18
CA LEU A 89 -2.06 -18.70 -5.12
C LEU A 89 -0.99 -19.53 -4.40
N GLU A 90 -0.57 -19.11 -3.21
CA GLU A 90 0.36 -19.86 -2.37
C GLU A 90 -0.20 -21.22 -1.99
N LEU A 91 -1.48 -21.30 -1.57
CA LEU A 91 -2.12 -22.58 -1.28
C LEU A 91 -2.15 -23.50 -2.52
N ARG A 92 -2.48 -22.95 -3.69
CA ARG A 92 -2.44 -23.70 -4.96
C ARG A 92 -1.04 -24.08 -5.39
N HIS A 93 -0.02 -23.33 -4.99
CA HIS A 93 1.37 -23.69 -5.24
C HIS A 93 1.77 -24.88 -4.36
N ARG A 94 1.54 -24.79 -3.05
CA ARG A 94 1.83 -25.89 -2.11
C ARG A 94 1.11 -27.18 -2.48
N GLN A 95 -0.16 -27.10 -2.91
CA GLN A 95 -0.89 -28.28 -3.37
C GLN A 95 -0.24 -28.91 -4.60
N ARG A 96 0.20 -28.11 -5.57
CA ARG A 96 0.89 -28.63 -6.76
C ARG A 96 2.24 -29.23 -6.41
N ASP A 97 3.03 -28.58 -5.55
CA ASP A 97 4.31 -29.12 -5.09
C ASP A 97 4.11 -30.48 -4.41
N ARG A 98 3.06 -30.59 -3.58
CA ARG A 98 2.67 -31.86 -2.94
C ARG A 98 2.23 -32.92 -3.96
N ASP A 99 1.39 -32.55 -4.93
CA ASP A 99 0.90 -33.48 -5.96
C ASP A 99 2.06 -33.99 -6.84
N ASP A 100 3.01 -33.11 -7.18
CA ASP A 100 4.20 -33.46 -7.95
C ASP A 100 5.15 -34.36 -7.14
N PHE A 101 5.32 -34.09 -5.84
CA PHE A 101 6.05 -34.98 -4.93
C PHE A 101 5.42 -36.38 -4.88
N ILE A 102 4.11 -36.47 -4.63
CA ILE A 102 3.37 -37.74 -4.59
C ILE A 102 3.52 -38.47 -5.92
N ARG A 103 3.34 -37.77 -7.05
CA ARG A 103 3.48 -38.34 -8.39
C ARG A 103 4.88 -38.90 -8.61
N GLY A 104 5.92 -38.21 -8.16
CA GLY A 104 7.31 -38.64 -8.26
C GLY A 104 7.58 -39.95 -7.52
N ILE A 105 7.09 -40.07 -6.28
CA ILE A 105 7.37 -41.24 -5.44
C ILE A 105 6.40 -42.41 -5.67
N THR A 106 5.20 -42.16 -6.21
CA THR A 106 4.24 -43.22 -6.57
C THR A 106 4.39 -43.69 -8.02
N HIS A 107 5.27 -43.05 -8.80
CA HIS A 107 5.55 -43.47 -10.16
C HIS A 107 6.07 -44.91 -10.19
N PRO A 108 5.67 -45.77 -11.14
CA PRO A 108 6.16 -47.15 -11.21
C PRO A 108 7.69 -47.33 -11.30
N ALA A 109 8.41 -46.25 -11.60
CA ALA A 109 9.88 -46.22 -11.70
C ALA A 109 10.56 -45.63 -10.45
N SER A 110 9.80 -45.22 -9.43
CA SER A 110 10.34 -44.52 -8.25
C SER A 110 11.11 -45.41 -7.28
N MET A 111 11.09 -46.74 -7.47
CA MET A 111 11.69 -47.76 -6.59
C MET A 111 11.13 -47.77 -5.14
N TYR A 112 10.18 -46.90 -4.81
CA TYR A 112 9.49 -46.91 -3.51
C TYR A 112 8.52 -48.09 -3.43
N THR A 113 8.54 -48.80 -2.32
CA THR A 113 7.43 -49.67 -1.93
C THR A 113 6.23 -48.83 -1.47
N ALA A 114 5.05 -49.45 -1.40
CA ALA A 114 3.83 -48.75 -0.97
C ALA A 114 3.95 -48.18 0.46
N ASP A 115 4.61 -48.91 1.37
CA ASP A 115 4.79 -48.49 2.76
C ASP A 115 5.80 -47.33 2.86
N GLU A 116 6.91 -47.40 2.14
CA GLU A 116 7.90 -46.32 2.07
C GLU A 116 7.31 -45.03 1.45
N ALA A 117 6.46 -45.17 0.43
CA ALA A 117 5.79 -44.03 -0.18
C ALA A 117 4.80 -43.36 0.78
N MET A 118 4.04 -44.15 1.56
CA MET A 118 3.15 -43.60 2.59
C MET A 118 3.92 -42.86 3.69
N GLU A 119 5.04 -43.41 4.15
CA GLU A 119 5.88 -42.78 5.15
C GLU A 119 6.47 -41.45 4.65
N ALA A 120 6.96 -41.43 3.41
CA ALA A 120 7.50 -40.23 2.77
C ALA A 120 6.44 -39.12 2.60
N ILE A 121 5.18 -39.47 2.28
CA ILE A 121 4.08 -38.49 2.20
C ILE A 121 3.76 -37.93 3.59
N ALA A 122 3.70 -38.79 4.61
CA ALA A 122 3.44 -38.36 5.98
C ALA A 122 4.57 -37.49 6.55
N GLU A 123 5.81 -37.68 6.10
CA GLU A 123 6.94 -36.81 6.44
C GLU A 123 6.89 -35.49 5.67
N TYR A 124 6.57 -35.50 4.39
CA TYR A 124 6.37 -34.28 3.59
C TYR A 124 5.30 -33.37 4.20
N ASP A 125 4.14 -33.95 4.55
CA ASP A 125 3.02 -33.22 5.18
C ASP A 125 3.35 -32.67 6.59
N ARG A 126 4.36 -33.21 7.27
CA ARG A 126 4.84 -32.70 8.56
C ARG A 126 5.83 -31.55 8.44
N THR A 127 6.48 -31.40 7.29
CA THR A 127 7.64 -30.52 7.10
C THR A 127 7.35 -29.29 6.25
N HIS A 128 6.18 -29.23 5.61
CA HIS A 128 5.76 -28.17 4.67
C HIS A 128 4.32 -27.71 4.95
#